data_AF-A0A378I0I2-F1
#
_entry.id   AF-A0A378I0I2-F1
#
_cell.length_a   1.000
_cell.length_b   1.000
_cell.length_c   1.000
_cell.angle_alpha   90.00
_cell.angle_beta   90.00
_cell.angle_gamma   90.00
#
_symmetry.space_group_name_H-M   'P 1'
#
loop_
_entity.id
_entity.type
_entity.pdbx_description
1 polymer ?
#
loop_
_entity_poly.entity_id
_entity_poly.type
_entity_poly.pdbx_seq_one_letter_code
_entity_poly.pdbx_strand_id
1 'polypeptide(L)'
;MVTMVGTQAEFRDALYELCELDYDAIAAYEAAINLLEKENHIKKMEEFKQDHQRHVIEISNLLHKHKVEAPDGPSPKNLLTQGKVYLANLMGDEAILQAMLSNEQDTNTAYERLNEFKDKWKDGITILKQGLKDEKKHKQWLQLTLNGYKNK
;
A
#
# COMPACT_ATOMS: atom_id res chain seq x y z
N MET A 1 -9.18 0.10 -10.07
CA MET A 1 -9.97 -1.13 -9.84
C MET A 1 -10.16 -1.27 -8.35
N VAL A 2 -11.09 -2.08 -7.86
CA VAL A 2 -11.17 -2.36 -6.42
C VAL A 2 -10.31 -3.58 -6.15
N THR A 3 -9.36 -3.49 -5.21
CA THR A 3 -8.57 -4.64 -4.77
C THR A 3 -9.45 -5.83 -4.37
N MET A 4 -8.97 -7.04 -4.62
CA MET A 4 -9.60 -8.29 -4.17
C MET A 4 -8.95 -8.83 -2.88
N VAL A 5 -7.88 -8.20 -2.40
CA VAL A 5 -7.23 -8.60 -1.15
C VAL A 5 -8.22 -8.48 0.02
N GLY A 6 -8.20 -9.48 0.90
CA GLY A 6 -9.13 -9.62 2.02
C GLY A 6 -10.45 -10.33 1.67
N THR A 7 -10.59 -10.86 0.44
CA THR A 7 -11.75 -11.68 0.04
C THR A 7 -11.46 -13.18 0.01
N GLN A 8 -10.21 -13.56 0.31
CA GLN A 8 -9.77 -14.95 0.37
C GLN A 8 -10.55 -15.71 1.44
N ALA A 9 -10.70 -17.03 1.24
CA ALA A 9 -11.40 -17.89 2.19
C ALA A 9 -10.63 -18.05 3.51
N GLU A 10 -9.30 -18.15 3.43
CA GLU A 10 -8.43 -18.36 4.58
C GLU A 10 -7.68 -17.08 4.94
N PHE A 11 -7.57 -16.78 6.23
CA PHE A 11 -6.87 -15.59 6.72
C PHE A 11 -5.40 -15.55 6.27
N ARG A 12 -4.73 -16.71 6.23
CA ARG A 12 -3.32 -16.80 5.81
C ARG A 12 -3.12 -16.38 4.36
N ASP A 13 -4.08 -16.70 3.49
CA ASP A 13 -4.01 -16.40 2.06
C ASP A 13 -4.31 -14.91 1.86
N ALA A 14 -5.29 -14.36 2.59
CA ALA A 14 -5.54 -12.91 2.63
C ALA A 14 -4.32 -12.13 3.12
N LEU A 15 -3.62 -12.64 4.14
CA LEU A 15 -2.44 -12.01 4.73
C LEU A 15 -1.23 -12.10 3.80
N TYR A 16 -1.06 -13.21 3.08
CA TYR A 16 -0.06 -13.35 2.02
C TYR A 16 -0.27 -12.29 0.92
N GLU A 17 -1.49 -12.20 0.40
CA GLU A 17 -1.81 -11.22 -0.65
C GLU A 17 -1.75 -9.77 -0.14
N LEU A 18 -2.01 -9.52 1.14
CA LEU A 18 -1.77 -8.20 1.74
C LEU A 18 -0.28 -7.83 1.69
N CYS A 19 0.61 -8.78 2.00
CA CYS A 19 2.05 -8.55 1.94
C CYS A 19 2.52 -8.29 0.49
N GLU A 20 2.01 -9.03 -0.50
CA GLU A 20 2.27 -8.73 -1.92
C GLU A 20 1.80 -7.32 -2.30
N LEU A 21 0.64 -6.89 -1.79
CA LEU A 21 0.11 -5.55 -2.04
C LEU A 21 0.98 -4.45 -1.43
N ASP A 22 1.57 -4.67 -0.25
CA ASP A 22 2.55 -3.74 0.33
C ASP A 22 3.84 -3.67 -0.50
N TYR A 23 4.31 -4.81 -1.05
CA TYR A 23 5.42 -4.80 -2.01
C TYR A 23 5.08 -4.00 -3.28
N ASP A 24 3.88 -4.16 -3.82
CA ASP A 24 3.39 -3.36 -4.96
C ASP A 24 3.37 -1.87 -4.62
N ALA A 25 2.89 -1.51 -3.42
CA ALA A 25 2.88 -0.15 -2.92
C ALA A 25 4.30 0.43 -2.86
N ILE A 26 5.25 -0.27 -2.23
CA ILE A 26 6.66 0.17 -2.14
C ILE A 26 7.21 0.53 -3.52
N ALA A 27 7.00 -0.34 -4.52
CA ALA A 27 7.51 -0.10 -5.86
C ALA A 27 6.82 1.09 -6.57
N ALA A 28 5.53 1.31 -6.31
CA ALA A 28 4.81 2.47 -6.80
C ALA A 28 5.32 3.76 -6.15
N TYR A 29 5.58 3.74 -4.84
CA TYR A 29 6.21 4.85 -4.12
C TYR A 29 7.59 5.18 -4.66
N GLU A 30 8.45 4.18 -4.91
CA GLU A 30 9.76 4.39 -5.53
C GLU A 30 9.65 5.04 -6.92
N ALA A 31 8.68 4.60 -7.73
CA ALA A 31 8.44 5.18 -9.03
C ALA A 31 7.96 6.64 -8.93
N ALA A 32 7.02 6.92 -8.03
CA ALA A 32 6.50 8.26 -7.79
C ALA A 32 7.60 9.22 -7.28
N ILE A 33 8.42 8.79 -6.31
CA ILE A 33 9.54 9.57 -5.76
C ILE A 33 10.49 10.04 -6.86
N ASN A 34 10.78 9.17 -7.84
CA ASN A 34 11.69 9.50 -8.95
C ASN A 34 11.10 10.49 -9.97
N LEU A 35 9.77 10.68 -9.98
CA LEU A 35 9.06 11.49 -10.96
C LEU A 35 8.49 12.80 -10.38
N LEU A 36 8.32 12.87 -9.06
CA LEU A 36 7.84 14.07 -8.37
C LEU A 36 8.86 15.20 -8.45
N GLU A 37 8.37 16.42 -8.60
CA GLU A 37 9.18 17.63 -8.71
C GLU A 37 9.33 18.34 -7.36
N LYS A 38 8.28 18.34 -6.53
CA LYS A 38 8.29 19.10 -5.28
C LYS A 38 8.95 18.31 -4.14
N GLU A 39 10.00 18.90 -3.57
CA GLU A 39 10.79 18.29 -2.49
C GLU A 39 9.94 17.89 -1.26
N ASN A 40 8.91 18.68 -0.92
CA ASN A 40 8.02 18.35 0.20
C ASN A 40 7.13 17.12 -0.10
N HIS A 41 6.77 16.88 -1.36
CA HIS A 41 6.05 15.66 -1.75
C HIS A 41 6.98 14.46 -1.71
N ILE A 42 8.20 14.60 -2.26
CA ILE A 42 9.22 13.55 -2.24
C ILE A 42 9.47 13.06 -0.81
N LYS A 43 9.80 13.99 0.12
CA LYS A 43 10.04 13.65 1.53
C LYS A 43 8.86 12.91 2.15
N LYS A 44 7.63 13.32 1.82
CA LYS A 44 6.45 12.67 2.37
C LYS A 44 6.22 11.26 1.82
N MET A 45 6.47 11.07 0.53
CA MET A 45 6.41 9.76 -0.12
C MET A 45 7.47 8.81 0.44
N GLU A 46 8.67 9.31 0.79
CA GLU A 46 9.70 8.52 1.44
C GLU A 46 9.26 8.03 2.84
N GLU A 47 8.61 8.88 3.63
CA GLU A 47 8.03 8.47 4.92
C GLU A 47 7.00 7.35 4.76
N PHE A 48 6.08 7.49 3.81
CA PHE A 48 5.02 6.50 3.57
C PHE A 48 5.58 5.19 2.99
N LYS A 49 6.60 5.26 2.13
CA LYS A 49 7.32 4.08 1.66
C LYS A 49 7.94 3.30 2.82
N GLN A 50 8.53 3.99 3.80
CA GLN A 50 9.11 3.35 4.99
C GLN A 50 8.03 2.68 5.85
N ASP A 51 6.82 3.23 5.91
CA ASP A 51 5.68 2.59 6.57
C ASP A 51 5.34 1.25 5.89
N HIS A 52 5.22 1.19 4.55
CA HIS A 52 4.99 -0.07 3.85
C HIS A 52 6.15 -1.07 3.99
N GLN A 53 7.41 -0.60 3.98
CA GLN A 53 8.56 -1.48 4.23
C GLN A 53 8.48 -2.13 5.63
N ARG A 54 8.03 -1.39 6.64
CA ARG A 54 7.75 -1.95 7.96
C ARG A 54 6.60 -2.96 7.89
N HIS A 55 5.51 -2.65 7.20
CA HIS A 55 4.36 -3.56 7.07
C HIS A 55 4.75 -4.90 6.46
N VAL A 56 5.52 -4.90 5.36
CA VAL A 56 6.09 -6.13 4.77
C VAL A 56 6.87 -6.94 5.79
N ILE A 57 7.76 -6.32 6.56
CA ILE A 57 8.56 -7.02 7.58
C ILE A 57 7.64 -7.62 8.66
N GLU A 58 6.69 -6.85 9.17
CA GLU A 58 5.77 -7.30 10.23
C GLU A 58 4.87 -8.44 9.76
N ILE A 59 4.30 -8.34 8.57
CA ILE A 59 3.40 -9.33 7.98
C ILE A 59 4.17 -10.61 7.61
N SER A 60 5.34 -10.49 6.99
CA SER A 60 6.19 -11.65 6.67
C SER A 60 6.58 -12.40 7.94
N ASN A 61 7.00 -11.69 8.99
CA ASN A 61 7.31 -12.31 10.28
C ASN A 61 6.08 -13.03 10.88
N LEU A 62 4.89 -12.45 10.74
CA LEU A 62 3.65 -13.07 11.19
C LEU A 62 3.35 -14.36 10.42
N LEU A 63 3.47 -14.35 9.09
CA LEU A 63 3.30 -15.55 8.26
C LEU A 63 4.27 -16.67 8.66
N HIS A 64 5.56 -16.35 8.79
CA HIS A 64 6.58 -17.31 9.21
C HIS A 64 6.32 -17.90 10.60
N LYS A 65 5.86 -17.07 11.56
CA LYS A 65 5.51 -17.53 12.91
C LYS A 65 4.41 -18.59 12.90
N HIS A 66 3.49 -18.50 11.95
CA HIS A 66 2.41 -19.47 11.74
C HIS A 66 2.78 -20.58 10.74
N LYS A 67 4.06 -20.72 10.38
CA LYS A 67 4.60 -21.72 9.45
C LYS A 67 3.99 -21.62 8.04
N VAL A 68 3.61 -20.42 7.64
CA VAL A 68 3.17 -20.09 6.29
C VAL A 68 4.33 -19.40 5.58
N GLU A 69 4.55 -19.70 4.31
CA GLU A 69 5.53 -18.99 3.50
C GLU A 69 5.09 -17.54 3.29
N ALA A 70 6.03 -16.59 3.38
CA ALA A 70 5.79 -15.20 3.05
C ALA A 70 6.13 -14.95 1.56
N PRO A 71 5.50 -13.98 0.89
CA PRO A 71 5.93 -13.57 -0.43
C PRO A 71 7.33 -12.96 -0.36
N ASP A 72 8.12 -13.17 -1.41
CA ASP A 72 9.47 -12.62 -1.56
C ASP A 72 9.49 -11.32 -2.39
N GLY A 73 8.31 -10.85 -2.80
CA GLY A 73 8.17 -9.65 -3.61
C GLY A 73 6.73 -9.32 -4.00
N PRO A 74 6.58 -8.34 -4.89
CA PRO A 74 5.29 -7.88 -5.41
C PRO A 74 4.56 -8.96 -6.19
N SER A 75 3.23 -8.85 -6.27
CA SER A 75 2.41 -9.89 -6.88
C SER A 75 2.79 -10.09 -8.35
N PRO A 76 3.01 -11.33 -8.83
CA PRO A 76 3.33 -11.59 -10.24
C PRO A 76 2.23 -11.12 -11.19
N LYS A 77 0.99 -11.00 -10.67
CA LYS A 77 -0.18 -10.53 -11.40
C LYS A 77 -0.23 -9.01 -11.53
N ASN A 78 0.57 -8.27 -10.76
CA ASN A 78 0.62 -6.82 -10.76
C ASN A 78 1.90 -6.31 -11.41
N LEU A 79 1.76 -5.84 -12.65
CA LEU A 79 1.87 -4.40 -12.93
C LEU A 79 3.07 -3.59 -12.39
N LEU A 80 4.19 -4.16 -11.96
CA LEU A 80 5.36 -3.33 -11.62
C LEU A 80 5.86 -2.53 -12.82
N THR A 81 6.05 -3.20 -13.95
CA THR A 81 6.49 -2.55 -15.19
C THR A 81 5.40 -1.65 -15.76
N GLN A 82 4.15 -2.11 -15.77
CA GLN A 82 3.02 -1.32 -16.30
C GLN A 82 2.69 -0.11 -15.42
N GLY A 83 2.77 -0.23 -14.10
CA GLY A 83 2.57 0.83 -13.12
C GLY A 83 3.68 1.87 -13.19
N LYS A 84 4.95 1.45 -13.30
CA LYS A 84 6.09 2.36 -13.57
C LYS A 84 5.92 3.10 -14.90
N VAL A 85 5.55 2.40 -15.97
CA VAL A 85 5.29 3.00 -17.29
C VAL A 85 4.09 3.95 -17.23
N TYR A 86 3.02 3.56 -16.53
CA TYR A 86 1.84 4.40 -16.35
C TYR A 86 2.21 5.71 -15.65
N LEU A 87 2.90 5.64 -14.51
CA LEU A 87 3.37 6.81 -13.77
C LEU A 87 4.31 7.68 -14.63
N ALA A 88 5.21 7.09 -15.39
CA ALA A 88 6.14 7.82 -16.26
C ALA A 88 5.44 8.60 -17.39
N ASN A 89 4.21 8.23 -17.76
CA ASN A 89 3.40 8.95 -18.74
C ASN A 89 2.54 10.06 -18.11
N LEU A 90 2.52 10.19 -16.78
CA LEU A 90 1.79 11.24 -16.08
C LEU A 90 2.59 12.54 -16.08
N MET A 91 1.91 13.67 -16.31
CA MET A 91 2.53 14.99 -16.29
C MET A 91 2.22 15.71 -14.98
N GLY A 92 3.27 16.05 -14.24
CA GLY A 92 3.21 16.85 -13.03
C GLY A 92 2.80 16.08 -11.77
N ASP A 93 3.15 16.67 -10.63
CA ASP A 93 2.89 16.09 -9.31
C ASP A 93 1.42 15.75 -9.06
N GLU A 94 0.47 16.56 -9.53
CA GLU A 94 -0.96 16.31 -9.28
C GLU A 94 -1.41 14.95 -9.84
N ALA A 95 -1.02 14.65 -11.08
CA ALA A 95 -1.39 13.40 -11.73
C ALA A 95 -0.74 12.19 -11.02
N ILE A 96 0.52 12.31 -10.62
CA ILE A 96 1.24 11.28 -9.86
C ILE A 96 0.58 11.04 -8.50
N LEU A 97 0.27 12.12 -7.75
CA LEU A 97 -0.42 12.03 -6.46
C LEU A 97 -1.83 11.43 -6.60
N GLN A 98 -2.53 11.73 -7.69
CA GLN A 98 -3.85 11.16 -7.97
C GLN A 98 -3.79 9.66 -8.24
N ALA A 99 -2.73 9.19 -8.92
CA ALA A 99 -2.47 7.77 -9.10
C ALA A 99 -2.13 7.09 -7.77
N MET A 100 -1.25 7.70 -6.97
CA MET A 100 -0.91 7.18 -5.63
C MET A 100 -2.13 7.12 -4.71
N LEU A 101 -3.07 8.08 -4.81
CA LEU A 101 -4.31 8.02 -4.04
C LEU A 101 -5.18 6.80 -4.39
N SER A 102 -5.15 6.32 -5.64
CA SER A 102 -5.83 5.08 -6.02
C SER A 102 -5.18 3.87 -5.36
N ASN A 103 -3.85 3.81 -5.30
CA ASN A 103 -3.14 2.74 -4.62
C ASN A 103 -3.48 2.71 -3.13
N GLU A 104 -3.49 3.88 -2.48
CA GLU A 104 -3.88 3.99 -1.07
C GLU A 104 -5.33 3.57 -0.81
N GLN A 105 -6.24 3.78 -1.77
CA GLN A 105 -7.61 3.30 -1.62
C GLN A 105 -7.67 1.76 -1.61
N ASP A 106 -6.83 1.12 -2.43
CA ASP A 106 -6.72 -0.33 -2.47
C ASP A 106 -6.11 -0.88 -1.17
N THR A 107 -4.99 -0.34 -0.69
CA THR A 107 -4.39 -0.77 0.59
C THR A 107 -5.32 -0.55 1.77
N ASN A 108 -5.97 0.62 1.88
CA ASN A 108 -6.98 0.89 2.91
C ASN A 108 -8.08 -0.17 2.90
N THR A 109 -8.63 -0.47 1.72
CA THR A 109 -9.71 -1.46 1.57
C THR A 109 -9.25 -2.85 2.01
N ALA A 110 -8.03 -3.26 1.64
CA ALA A 110 -7.46 -4.53 2.04
C ALA A 110 -7.28 -4.61 3.57
N TYR A 111 -6.67 -3.60 4.18
CA TYR A 111 -6.47 -3.54 5.63
C TYR A 111 -7.79 -3.50 6.40
N GLU A 112 -8.81 -2.79 5.92
CA GLU A 112 -10.15 -2.79 6.54
C GLU A 112 -10.74 -4.20 6.57
N ARG A 113 -10.71 -4.90 5.42
CA ARG A 113 -11.20 -6.28 5.33
C ARG A 113 -10.43 -7.23 6.25
N LEU A 114 -9.10 -7.14 6.29
CA LEU A 114 -8.30 -8.03 7.15
C LEU A 114 -8.50 -7.73 8.64
N ASN A 115 -8.75 -6.48 9.02
CA ASN A 115 -9.14 -6.13 10.38
C ASN A 115 -10.51 -6.73 10.77
N GLU A 116 -11.43 -6.86 9.81
CA GLU A 116 -12.76 -7.46 10.01
C GLU A 116 -12.80 -8.97 9.79
N PHE A 117 -11.70 -9.57 9.31
CA PHE A 117 -11.61 -11.00 9.03
C PHE A 117 -11.96 -11.85 10.27
N LYS A 118 -12.87 -12.80 10.10
CA LYS A 118 -13.50 -13.56 11.19
C LYS A 118 -12.49 -14.40 11.98
N ASP A 119 -11.68 -15.17 11.28
CA ASP A 119 -10.74 -16.12 11.88
C ASP A 119 -9.29 -15.59 11.88
N LYS A 120 -9.12 -14.27 12.02
CA LYS A 120 -7.80 -13.64 12.10
C LYS A 120 -6.98 -14.12 13.29
N TRP A 121 -5.67 -14.23 13.09
CA TRP A 121 -4.76 -14.61 14.16
C TRP A 121 -4.67 -13.51 15.24
N LYS A 122 -4.72 -13.92 16.51
CA LYS A 122 -4.75 -12.98 17.65
C LYS A 122 -3.53 -12.08 17.72
N ASP A 123 -2.37 -12.61 17.37
CA ASP A 123 -1.09 -11.89 17.33
C ASP A 123 -0.93 -11.01 16.09
N GLY A 124 -1.79 -11.14 15.07
CA GLY A 124 -1.86 -10.24 13.93
C GLY A 124 -2.73 -8.99 14.14
N ILE A 125 -3.55 -8.95 15.21
CA ILE A 125 -4.51 -7.85 15.44
C ILE A 125 -3.81 -6.50 15.55
N THR A 126 -2.71 -6.43 16.29
CA THR A 126 -1.98 -5.16 16.49
C THR A 126 -1.34 -4.69 15.18
N ILE A 127 -0.72 -5.60 14.43
CA ILE A 127 -0.09 -5.32 13.13
C ILE A 127 -1.13 -4.75 12.15
N LEU A 128 -2.27 -5.43 12.00
CA LEU A 128 -3.33 -5.00 11.08
C LEU A 128 -3.97 -3.67 11.49
N LYS A 129 -4.18 -3.42 12.78
CA LYS A 129 -4.73 -2.15 13.26
C LYS A 129 -3.77 -0.99 13.05
N GLN A 130 -2.48 -1.22 13.29
CA GLN A 130 -1.46 -0.20 13.09
C GLN A 130 -1.28 0.09 11.59
N GLY A 131 -1.20 -0.94 10.76
CA GLY A 131 -1.17 -0.80 9.29
C GLY A 131 -2.35 0.02 8.79
N LEU A 132 -3.58 -0.33 9.16
CA LEU A 132 -4.77 0.44 8.76
C LEU A 132 -4.72 1.92 9.18
N LYS A 133 -4.12 2.23 10.34
CA LYS A 133 -3.95 3.61 10.80
C LYS A 133 -2.96 4.38 9.92
N ASP A 134 -1.90 3.72 9.48
CA ASP A 134 -0.90 4.30 8.58
C ASP A 134 -1.53 4.56 7.21
N GLU A 135 -2.20 3.57 6.62
CA GLU A 135 -2.91 3.70 5.33
C GLU A 135 -3.93 4.85 5.34
N LYS A 136 -4.68 5.00 6.44
CA LYS A 136 -5.63 6.11 6.59
C LYS A 136 -4.95 7.47 6.59
N LYS A 137 -3.78 7.57 7.23
CA LYS A 137 -2.97 8.78 7.28
C LYS A 137 -2.37 9.10 5.90
N HIS A 138 -1.90 8.10 5.17
CA HIS A 138 -1.36 8.27 3.82
C HIS A 138 -2.43 8.80 2.87
N LYS A 139 -3.57 8.12 2.81
CA LYS A 139 -4.75 8.52 2.03
C LYS A 139 -5.23 9.94 2.39
N GLN A 140 -5.34 10.25 3.68
CA GLN A 140 -5.78 11.57 4.13
C GLN A 140 -4.81 12.66 3.65
N TRP A 141 -3.50 12.43 3.75
CA TRP A 141 -2.51 13.38 3.28
C TRP A 141 -2.62 13.63 1.77
N LEU A 142 -2.74 12.57 0.98
CA LEU A 142 -2.93 12.68 -0.48
C LEU A 142 -4.18 13.48 -0.84
N GLN A 143 -5.31 13.20 -0.18
CA GLN A 143 -6.57 13.92 -0.41
C GLN A 143 -6.45 15.42 -0.09
N LEU A 144 -5.84 15.76 1.05
CA LEU A 144 -5.62 17.16 1.44
C LEU A 144 -4.71 17.88 0.45
N THR A 145 -3.61 17.24 0.04
CA THR A 145 -2.66 17.80 -0.93
C THR A 145 -3.31 18.03 -2.29
N LEU A 146 -4.08 17.05 -2.80
CA LEU A 146 -4.81 17.15 -4.07
C LEU A 146 -5.91 18.22 -4.04
N ASN A 147 -6.63 18.37 -2.93
CA ASN A 147 -7.60 19.45 -2.78
C ASN A 147 -6.93 20.84 -2.84
N GLY A 148 -5.67 20.95 -2.43
CA GLY A 148 -4.87 22.16 -2.58
C GLY A 148 -4.55 22.53 -4.04
N TYR A 149 -4.61 21.58 -4.99
CA TYR A 149 -4.48 21.86 -6.43
C TYR A 149 -5.80 22.40 -7.02
N LYS A 150 -6.95 21.87 -6.58
CA LYS A 150 -8.28 22.28 -7.07
C LYS A 150 -8.70 23.70 -6.68
N ASN A 151 -8.06 24.25 -5.64
CA ASN A 151 -8.36 25.57 -5.09
C ASN A 151 -7.37 26.66 -5.59
N LYS A 152 -6.56 26.37 -6.62
CA LYS A 152 -5.65 27.32 -7.28
C LYS A 152 -6.17 27.67 -8.66
#